data_AF-A0A6P4ECM8-F1
#
_entry.id   AF-A0A6P4ECM8-F1
#
_cell.length_a   1.000
_cell.length_b   1.000
_cell.length_c   1.000
_cell.angle_alpha   90.00
_cell.angle_beta   90.00
_cell.angle_gamma   90.00
#
_symmetry.space_group_name_H-M   'P 1'
#
loop_
_entity.id
_entity.type
_entity.pdbx_description
1 polymer ?
#
loop_
_entity_poly.entity_id
_entity_poly.type
_entity_poly.pdbx_seq_one_letter_code
_entity_poly.pdbx_strand_id
1 'polypeptide(L)'
;IHERLKVKADGVTKYVNKAVLINVQRLHRRHTMFMPQRTITVEQPEDIVPGTMVVGAAVAKTIQAPQLDNLNGLVLEPKGCGEQNMVNFVPNVLVLGYLEERKNKNPALSAQAKTYLETGYQRELTYKRDDWSFSVWGQSDRAGSTWLTAYVLRSFHQAQKFVHIDDNVMARGLDFLESRQVASGEFPELGRLIQNNHGSPLALTSFVLLAFFENKEYMNRYQRVIDKAVQFVAQKVDQTNDPYDLAIAAFALQLARNRKAEQVLNTLENLAKHSDDRKWWTRSDNSVSNDVEITAYVLLAILEKQSMDSTDQIVNWLISKRNSNGGFASTQDTVVGLMALTKYELLNEKPPNVQIEIAPAVEIVAHLSKETIFIKPDTPWETKSYPLPDDTRDVKYSASGNGRVQFQIQYRFNVATKEKEPNFKLTTIAKKSDKQRIVLDICAEYTP
;
A
#
# COMPACT_ATOMS: atom_id res chain seq x y z
N ILE A 1 -33.50 -8.74 -31.05
CA ILE A 1 -32.87 -8.41 -29.74
C ILE A 1 -31.51 -9.09 -29.76
N HIS A 2 -30.41 -8.33 -29.72
CA HIS A 2 -29.07 -8.92 -29.65
C HIS A 2 -28.66 -8.98 -28.18
N GLU A 3 -28.61 -10.17 -27.61
CA GLU A 3 -28.11 -10.39 -26.24
C GLU A 3 -26.62 -10.75 -26.28
N ARG A 4 -25.86 -10.25 -25.30
CA ARG A 4 -24.42 -10.52 -25.18
C ARG A 4 -24.19 -11.75 -24.30
N LEU A 5 -23.55 -12.78 -24.84
CA LEU A 5 -23.11 -13.94 -24.07
C LEU A 5 -21.74 -13.65 -23.42
N LYS A 6 -21.67 -13.73 -22.09
CA LYS A 6 -20.41 -13.57 -21.35
C LYS A 6 -19.65 -14.89 -21.32
N VAL A 7 -18.68 -15.04 -22.22
CA VAL A 7 -17.75 -16.18 -22.23
C VAL A 7 -16.59 -15.88 -21.26
N LYS A 8 -16.28 -16.84 -20.38
CA LYS A 8 -15.12 -16.80 -19.49
C LYS A 8 -14.30 -18.07 -19.70
N ALA A 9 -12.98 -17.95 -19.70
CA ALA A 9 -12.10 -19.09 -19.74
C ALA A 9 -12.04 -19.78 -18.37
N ASP A 10 -11.77 -21.09 -18.38
CA ASP A 10 -11.60 -21.90 -17.19
C ASP A 10 -10.34 -21.50 -16.39
N GLY A 11 -10.27 -21.96 -15.13
CA GLY A 11 -9.13 -21.72 -14.24
C GLY A 11 -9.21 -20.42 -13.45
N VAL A 12 -8.11 -20.11 -12.76
CA VAL A 12 -7.98 -18.92 -11.91
C VAL A 12 -7.16 -17.87 -12.62
N THR A 13 -7.72 -16.67 -12.79
CA THR A 13 -7.01 -15.54 -13.37
C THR A 13 -5.92 -15.05 -12.43
N LYS A 14 -4.67 -15.04 -12.91
CA LYS A 14 -3.53 -14.40 -12.28
C LYS A 14 -3.25 -13.09 -13.00
N TYR A 15 -2.93 -12.06 -12.23
CA TYR A 15 -2.56 -10.74 -12.70
C TYR A 15 -1.11 -10.47 -12.31
N VAL A 16 -0.32 -9.96 -13.24
CA VAL A 16 1.07 -9.58 -12.99
C VAL A 16 1.29 -8.16 -13.47
N ASN A 17 1.97 -7.37 -12.64
CA ASN A 17 2.36 -6.01 -12.94
C ASN A 17 3.87 -5.86 -12.77
N LYS A 18 4.57 -5.45 -13.83
CA LYS A 18 5.99 -5.09 -13.79
C LYS A 18 6.13 -3.60 -14.04
N ALA A 19 6.16 -2.82 -12.97
CA ALA A 19 6.30 -1.37 -13.01
C ALA A 19 7.74 -0.90 -12.74
N VAL A 20 8.12 0.20 -13.37
CA VAL A 20 9.41 0.89 -13.23
C VAL A 20 9.21 2.41 -13.28
N LEU A 21 9.98 3.14 -12.47
CA LEU A 21 10.08 4.59 -12.55
C LEU A 21 11.14 4.96 -13.58
N ILE A 22 10.73 5.70 -14.60
CA ILE A 22 11.63 6.27 -15.60
C ILE A 22 11.91 7.71 -15.20
N ASN A 23 13.18 7.99 -14.86
CA ASN A 23 13.66 9.34 -14.59
C ASN A 23 14.53 9.80 -15.76
N VAL A 24 14.02 10.76 -16.53
CA VAL A 24 14.75 11.33 -17.67
C VAL A 24 15.26 12.71 -17.27
N GLN A 25 16.58 12.87 -17.28
CA GLN A 25 17.22 14.17 -17.11
C GLN A 25 17.55 14.76 -18.47
N ARG A 26 17.37 16.08 -18.61
CA ARG A 26 17.75 16.81 -19.83
C ARG A 26 19.26 16.68 -20.03
N LEU A 27 19.67 15.76 -20.91
CA LEU A 27 21.07 15.59 -21.31
C LEU A 27 21.60 16.92 -21.83
N HIS A 28 22.41 17.61 -21.01
CA HIS A 28 23.19 18.74 -21.48
C HIS A 28 24.29 18.16 -22.36
N ARG A 29 24.08 18.23 -23.69
CA ARG A 29 25.05 18.03 -24.77
C ARG A 29 26.39 17.39 -24.35
N ARG A 30 26.57 16.10 -24.65
CA ARG A 30 27.63 15.53 -25.53
C ARG A 30 27.71 14.00 -25.32
N HIS A 31 27.65 13.26 -26.44
CA HIS A 31 28.04 11.84 -26.59
C HIS A 31 27.20 10.71 -25.98
N THR A 32 25.87 10.71 -26.20
CA THR A 32 25.16 9.44 -26.39
C THR A 32 24.22 9.58 -27.58
N MET A 33 24.55 8.91 -28.69
CA MET A 33 23.72 8.86 -29.91
C MET A 33 22.56 7.85 -29.77
N PHE A 34 22.49 7.15 -28.63
CA PHE A 34 21.53 6.09 -28.35
C PHE A 34 20.86 6.33 -27.00
N MET A 35 19.51 6.33 -26.99
CA MET A 35 18.73 6.21 -25.77
C MET A 35 19.04 4.84 -25.14
N PRO A 36 19.30 4.75 -23.83
CA PRO A 36 19.48 3.44 -23.20
C PRO A 36 18.18 2.65 -23.32
N GLN A 37 18.20 1.61 -24.16
CA GLN A 37 17.10 0.70 -24.34
C GLN A 37 17.12 -0.31 -23.20
N ARG A 38 15.97 -0.49 -22.55
CA ARG A 38 15.78 -1.48 -21.48
C ARG A 38 14.74 -2.51 -21.92
N THR A 39 14.79 -3.69 -21.32
CA THR A 39 13.90 -4.81 -21.64
C THR A 39 13.18 -5.27 -20.39
N ILE A 40 11.88 -5.56 -20.51
CA ILE A 40 11.09 -6.24 -19.48
C ILE A 40 10.58 -7.56 -20.07
N THR A 41 10.91 -8.66 -19.40
CA THR A 41 10.44 -10.00 -19.78
C THR A 41 9.06 -10.28 -19.18
N VAL A 42 8.15 -10.75 -20.01
CA VAL A 42 6.82 -11.26 -19.66
C VAL A 42 6.96 -12.74 -19.32
N GLU A 43 6.76 -13.07 -18.04
CA GLU A 43 6.82 -14.45 -17.59
C GLU A 43 5.58 -15.21 -18.06
N GLN A 44 5.79 -16.40 -18.63
CA GLN A 44 4.70 -17.28 -19.03
C GLN A 44 4.88 -18.64 -18.34
N PRO A 45 4.13 -18.90 -17.25
CA PRO A 45 4.14 -20.19 -16.59
C PRO A 45 3.75 -21.36 -17.52
N GLU A 46 4.26 -22.55 -17.24
CA GLU A 46 3.98 -23.74 -18.05
C GLU A 46 2.51 -24.20 -17.96
N ASP A 47 1.79 -23.82 -16.91
CA ASP A 47 0.42 -24.22 -16.58
C ASP A 47 -0.66 -23.21 -17.03
N ILE A 48 -0.29 -22.28 -17.92
CA ILE A 48 -1.25 -21.32 -18.51
C ILE A 48 -2.31 -22.07 -19.34
N VAL A 49 -3.58 -21.72 -19.12
CA VAL A 49 -4.68 -22.11 -20.00
C VAL A 49 -4.51 -21.42 -21.36
N PRO A 50 -4.39 -22.16 -22.48
CA PRO A 50 -4.13 -21.58 -23.80
C PRO A 50 -5.16 -20.50 -24.19
N GLY A 51 -4.68 -19.42 -24.81
CA GLY A 51 -5.53 -18.32 -25.29
C GLY A 51 -6.06 -17.38 -24.19
N THR A 52 -5.60 -17.52 -22.94
CA THR A 52 -6.03 -16.65 -21.83
C THR A 52 -5.05 -15.51 -21.51
N MET A 53 -3.84 -15.57 -22.08
CA MET A 53 -2.82 -14.54 -21.93
C MET A 53 -3.30 -13.26 -22.60
N VAL A 54 -3.19 -12.15 -21.88
CA VAL A 54 -3.39 -10.80 -22.40
C VAL A 54 -2.26 -9.94 -21.88
N VAL A 55 -1.56 -9.26 -22.78
CA VAL A 55 -0.40 -8.42 -22.45
C VAL A 55 -0.66 -6.97 -22.86
N GLY A 56 -0.26 -6.02 -22.02
CA GLY A 56 -0.35 -4.60 -22.33
C GLY A 56 0.79 -3.81 -21.70
N ALA A 57 1.24 -2.78 -22.41
CA ALA A 57 2.09 -1.74 -21.87
C ALA A 57 1.25 -0.57 -21.37
N ALA A 58 1.73 0.13 -20.36
CA ALA A 58 1.05 1.27 -19.78
C ALA A 58 2.06 2.34 -19.38
N VAL A 59 1.76 3.59 -19.71
CA VAL A 59 2.55 4.76 -19.33
C VAL A 59 1.69 5.72 -18.54
N ALA A 60 2.21 6.14 -17.40
CA ALA A 60 1.55 7.00 -16.46
C ALA A 60 2.40 8.23 -16.16
N LYS A 61 1.76 9.39 -16.06
CA LYS A 61 2.40 10.67 -15.72
C LYS A 61 2.97 10.69 -14.29
N THR A 62 2.43 9.86 -13.41
CA THR A 62 2.75 9.81 -11.98
C THR A 62 2.74 8.37 -11.49
N ILE A 63 3.51 8.07 -10.45
CA ILE A 63 3.50 6.74 -9.82
C ILE A 63 2.16 6.39 -9.17
N GLN A 64 1.29 7.39 -9.02
CA GLN A 64 -0.04 7.24 -8.45
C GLN A 64 -1.15 7.02 -9.49
N ALA A 65 -0.83 7.01 -10.79
CA ALA A 65 -1.86 6.95 -11.83
C ALA A 65 -2.57 5.59 -11.91
N PRO A 66 -1.91 4.44 -11.70
CA PRO A 66 -2.65 3.19 -11.67
C PRO A 66 -3.70 3.11 -10.56
N GLN A 67 -3.54 3.85 -9.45
CA GLN A 67 -4.60 3.99 -8.45
C GLN A 67 -5.77 4.82 -8.97
N LEU A 68 -5.50 5.87 -9.77
CA LEU A 68 -6.54 6.71 -10.38
C LEU A 68 -7.53 5.90 -11.18
N ASP A 69 -7.01 5.01 -12.01
CA ASP A 69 -7.83 4.23 -12.93
C ASP A 69 -8.74 3.25 -12.18
N ASN A 70 -8.42 2.93 -10.92
CA ASN A 70 -9.17 2.00 -10.10
C ASN A 70 -9.59 2.55 -8.72
N LEU A 71 -9.75 3.87 -8.57
CA LEU A 71 -10.18 4.45 -7.28
C LEU A 71 -11.53 3.88 -6.82
N ASN A 72 -12.42 3.57 -7.77
CA ASN A 72 -13.72 2.94 -7.47
C ASN A 72 -13.57 1.59 -6.75
N GLY A 73 -12.51 0.83 -7.03
CA GLY A 73 -12.23 -0.44 -6.37
C GLY A 73 -11.63 -0.29 -4.96
N LEU A 74 -11.16 0.90 -4.60
CA LEU A 74 -10.63 1.23 -3.27
C LEU A 74 -11.71 1.87 -2.37
N VAL A 75 -12.78 2.42 -2.95
CA VAL A 75 -13.93 2.96 -2.20
C VAL A 75 -14.82 1.80 -1.76
N LEU A 76 -14.56 1.32 -0.54
CA LEU A 76 -15.23 0.17 0.05
C LEU A 76 -16.10 0.62 1.22
N GLU A 77 -17.32 0.09 1.30
CA GLU A 77 -18.22 0.34 2.41
C GLU A 77 -17.69 -0.31 3.71
N PRO A 78 -17.54 0.46 4.82
CA PRO A 78 -17.09 -0.08 6.09
C PRO A 78 -18.05 -1.09 6.72
N LYS A 79 -17.54 -2.28 7.09
CA LYS A 79 -18.31 -3.43 7.54
C LYS A 79 -17.54 -4.27 8.55
N GLY A 80 -18.27 -5.14 9.25
CA GLY A 80 -17.68 -6.07 10.23
C GLY A 80 -17.51 -5.44 11.60
N CYS A 81 -16.58 -6.02 12.37
CA CYS A 81 -16.14 -5.60 13.70
C CYS A 81 -15.28 -4.33 13.66
N GLY A 82 -14.83 -3.79 14.80
CA GLY A 82 -14.02 -2.55 14.83
C GLY A 82 -12.78 -2.62 13.94
N GLU A 83 -12.02 -3.71 14.01
CA GLU A 83 -10.82 -3.90 13.18
C GLU A 83 -11.15 -3.96 11.67
N GLN A 84 -12.18 -4.73 11.30
CA GLN A 84 -12.61 -4.88 9.90
C GLN A 84 -13.28 -3.63 9.33
N ASN A 85 -13.97 -2.88 10.19
CA ASN A 85 -14.57 -1.61 9.83
C ASN A 85 -13.47 -0.62 9.42
N MET A 86 -12.40 -0.55 10.23
CA MET A 86 -11.25 0.29 9.93
C MET A 86 -10.48 -0.15 8.69
N VAL A 87 -10.47 -1.46 8.38
CA VAL A 87 -9.89 -1.98 7.12
C VAL A 87 -10.53 -1.34 5.89
N ASN A 88 -11.84 -1.15 5.90
CA ASN A 88 -12.56 -0.53 4.80
C ASN A 88 -12.65 1.01 4.94
N PHE A 89 -12.50 1.56 6.13
CA PHE A 89 -12.52 3.00 6.38
C PHE A 89 -11.34 3.73 5.74
N VAL A 90 -10.11 3.29 6.02
CA VAL A 90 -8.90 4.03 5.63
C VAL A 90 -8.72 4.19 4.11
N PRO A 91 -9.03 3.19 3.26
CA PRO A 91 -8.99 3.36 1.81
C PRO A 91 -9.81 4.57 1.31
N ASN A 92 -10.97 4.86 1.92
CA ASN A 92 -11.78 6.03 1.55
C ASN A 92 -11.07 7.36 1.87
N VAL A 93 -10.36 7.43 3.01
CA VAL A 93 -9.55 8.61 3.38
C VAL A 93 -8.45 8.85 2.36
N LEU A 94 -7.76 7.78 1.94
CA LEU A 94 -6.68 7.84 0.96
C LEU A 94 -7.19 8.31 -0.41
N VAL A 95 -8.34 7.80 -0.86
CA VAL A 95 -8.98 8.23 -2.11
C VAL A 95 -9.33 9.72 -2.05
N LEU A 96 -9.91 10.20 -0.95
CA LEU A 96 -10.30 11.60 -0.80
C LEU A 96 -9.11 12.55 -0.73
N GLY A 97 -8.08 12.21 0.06
CA GLY A 97 -6.84 12.99 0.11
C GLY A 97 -6.16 13.07 -1.24
N TYR A 98 -6.19 11.97 -1.99
CA TYR A 98 -5.68 11.97 -3.35
C TYR A 98 -6.46 12.92 -4.28
N LEU A 99 -7.80 12.85 -4.27
CA LEU A 99 -8.65 13.70 -5.13
C LEU A 99 -8.42 15.18 -4.83
N GLU A 100 -8.24 15.53 -3.56
CA GLU A 100 -7.94 16.88 -3.09
C GLU A 100 -6.58 17.38 -3.60
N GLU A 101 -5.50 16.63 -3.35
CA GLU A 101 -4.13 17.00 -3.76
C GLU A 101 -4.03 17.21 -5.28
N ARG A 102 -4.73 16.38 -6.08
CA ARG A 102 -4.70 16.49 -7.54
C ARG A 102 -5.72 17.47 -8.12
N LYS A 103 -6.51 18.14 -7.28
CA LYS A 103 -7.63 19.01 -7.69
C LYS A 103 -8.58 18.29 -8.66
N ASN A 104 -8.68 16.96 -8.55
CA ASN A 104 -9.56 16.15 -9.37
C ASN A 104 -10.93 16.11 -8.69
N LYS A 105 -11.91 16.73 -9.32
CA LYS A 105 -13.18 17.01 -8.67
C LYS A 105 -14.14 15.83 -8.60
N ASN A 106 -13.85 14.67 -9.22
CA ASN A 106 -14.79 13.54 -9.42
C ASN A 106 -15.89 13.48 -8.33
N PRO A 107 -17.04 14.16 -8.56
CA PRO A 107 -17.89 14.55 -7.44
C PRO A 107 -18.72 13.38 -6.94
N ALA A 108 -19.07 12.45 -7.83
CA ALA A 108 -19.76 11.22 -7.47
C ALA A 108 -18.90 10.34 -6.56
N LEU A 109 -17.63 10.14 -6.94
CA LEU A 109 -16.70 9.34 -6.15
C LEU A 109 -16.37 10.00 -4.80
N SER A 110 -16.17 11.32 -4.79
CA SER A 110 -15.94 12.07 -3.56
C SER A 110 -17.14 12.00 -2.61
N ALA A 111 -18.36 12.17 -3.13
CA ALA A 111 -19.58 12.05 -2.34
C ALA A 111 -19.72 10.64 -1.76
N GLN A 112 -19.52 9.61 -2.57
CA GLN A 112 -19.60 8.21 -2.13
C GLN A 112 -18.57 7.91 -1.02
N ALA A 113 -17.31 8.29 -1.22
CA ALA A 113 -16.26 8.09 -0.22
C ALA A 113 -16.56 8.83 1.09
N LYS A 114 -17.10 10.05 1.03
CA LYS A 114 -17.52 10.80 2.24
C LYS A 114 -18.66 10.11 2.98
N THR A 115 -19.69 9.65 2.26
CA THR A 115 -20.79 8.88 2.87
C THR A 115 -20.27 7.60 3.55
N TYR A 116 -19.30 6.92 2.95
CA TYR A 116 -18.65 5.75 3.56
C TYR A 116 -17.81 6.10 4.78
N LEU A 117 -17.10 7.24 4.78
CA LEU A 117 -16.40 7.71 5.99
C LEU A 117 -17.39 8.04 7.12
N GLU A 118 -18.49 8.72 6.85
CA GLU A 118 -19.51 9.02 7.86
C GLU A 118 -20.12 7.73 8.44
N THR A 119 -20.45 6.78 7.57
CA THR A 119 -21.00 5.47 7.96
C THR A 119 -20.00 4.68 8.79
N GLY A 120 -18.74 4.62 8.35
CA GLY A 120 -17.68 3.90 9.04
C GLY A 120 -17.32 4.54 10.37
N TYR A 121 -17.33 5.87 10.47
CA TYR A 121 -17.14 6.59 11.73
C TYR A 121 -18.24 6.24 12.73
N GLN A 122 -19.51 6.40 12.34
CA GLN A 122 -20.64 6.06 13.21
C GLN A 122 -20.62 4.59 13.66
N ARG A 123 -20.25 3.68 12.76
CA ARG A 123 -20.09 2.26 13.07
C ARG A 123 -18.95 2.02 14.05
N GLU A 124 -17.80 2.66 13.85
CA GLU A 124 -16.65 2.50 14.73
C GLU A 124 -16.97 2.98 16.16
N LEU A 125 -17.79 4.03 16.31
CA LEU A 125 -18.25 4.49 17.62
C LEU A 125 -19.05 3.43 18.39
N THR A 126 -19.66 2.45 17.71
CA THR A 126 -20.32 1.31 18.38
C THR A 126 -19.33 0.32 19.00
N TYR A 127 -18.08 0.36 18.56
CA TYR A 127 -16.96 -0.41 19.09
C TYR A 127 -16.10 0.39 20.07
N LYS A 128 -16.45 1.65 20.30
CA LYS A 128 -15.88 2.48 21.36
C LYS A 128 -16.39 2.02 22.72
N ARG A 129 -15.48 1.95 23.69
CA ARG A 129 -15.74 1.55 25.06
C ARG A 129 -16.01 2.77 25.97
N ASP A 130 -16.36 2.51 27.22
CA ASP A 130 -16.69 3.55 28.22
C ASP A 130 -15.45 4.33 28.65
N ASP A 131 -14.28 3.68 28.62
CA ASP A 131 -12.97 4.29 28.84
C ASP A 131 -12.41 4.98 27.57
N TRP A 132 -13.23 5.17 26.54
CA TRP A 132 -12.90 5.82 25.25
C TRP A 132 -11.90 5.07 24.36
N SER A 133 -11.53 3.87 24.75
CA SER A 133 -10.77 2.97 23.88
C SER A 133 -11.63 2.33 22.81
N PHE A 134 -10.99 1.76 21.79
CA PHE A 134 -11.63 0.93 20.78
C PHE A 134 -11.22 -0.53 20.96
N SER A 135 -12.15 -1.44 20.68
CA SER A 135 -11.86 -2.88 20.66
C SER A 135 -12.61 -3.55 19.51
N VAL A 136 -12.27 -4.79 19.19
CA VAL A 136 -12.89 -5.53 18.08
C VAL A 136 -14.41 -5.64 18.27
N TRP A 137 -14.86 -5.93 19.49
CA TRP A 137 -16.26 -6.18 19.81
C TRP A 137 -16.86 -5.18 20.81
N GLY A 138 -16.25 -4.00 20.94
CA GLY A 138 -16.68 -2.95 21.85
C GLY A 138 -16.77 -3.43 23.30
N GLN A 139 -17.91 -3.18 23.94
CA GLN A 139 -18.10 -3.50 25.37
C GLN A 139 -18.07 -5.00 25.69
N SER A 140 -18.23 -5.88 24.70
CA SER A 140 -18.14 -7.32 24.92
C SER A 140 -16.72 -7.81 25.19
N ASP A 141 -15.69 -7.04 24.80
CA ASP A 141 -14.31 -7.36 25.16
C ASP A 141 -14.01 -6.99 26.62
N ARG A 142 -12.99 -7.61 27.21
CA ARG A 142 -12.58 -7.32 28.59
C ARG A 142 -11.84 -5.99 28.74
N ALA A 143 -11.17 -5.55 27.68
CA ALA A 143 -10.36 -4.35 27.64
C ALA A 143 -10.29 -3.80 26.21
N GLY A 144 -10.08 -2.48 26.10
CA GLY A 144 -9.74 -1.84 24.83
C GLY A 144 -8.35 -2.22 24.34
N SER A 145 -8.19 -2.26 23.02
CA SER A 145 -6.88 -2.49 22.40
C SER A 145 -6.12 -1.19 22.27
N THR A 146 -4.86 -1.19 22.71
CA THR A 146 -3.94 -0.07 22.55
C THR A 146 -3.65 0.19 21.08
N TRP A 147 -3.36 -0.87 20.32
CA TRP A 147 -3.07 -0.78 18.90
C TRP A 147 -4.28 -0.28 18.10
N LEU A 148 -5.47 -0.88 18.32
CA LEU A 148 -6.66 -0.50 17.57
C LEU A 148 -7.06 0.93 17.89
N THR A 149 -6.99 1.35 19.16
CA THR A 149 -7.27 2.74 19.55
C THR A 149 -6.32 3.70 18.84
N ALA A 150 -5.00 3.42 18.82
CA ALA A 150 -4.06 4.24 18.09
C ALA A 150 -4.35 4.27 16.58
N TYR A 151 -4.70 3.13 15.97
CA TYR A 151 -5.02 3.04 14.55
C TYR A 151 -6.28 3.83 14.18
N VAL A 152 -7.33 3.75 15.01
CA VAL A 152 -8.57 4.53 14.86
C VAL A 152 -8.28 6.02 14.94
N LEU A 153 -7.54 6.48 15.96
CA LEU A 153 -7.22 7.90 16.14
C LEU A 153 -6.39 8.46 14.98
N ARG A 154 -5.39 7.71 14.50
CA ARG A 154 -4.62 8.09 13.29
C ARG A 154 -5.52 8.26 12.07
N SER A 155 -6.41 7.29 11.87
CA SER A 155 -7.32 7.27 10.72
C SER A 155 -8.37 8.38 10.79
N PHE A 156 -8.92 8.64 11.97
CA PHE A 156 -9.89 9.70 12.22
C PHE A 156 -9.28 11.08 12.04
N HIS A 157 -8.07 11.30 12.54
CA HIS A 157 -7.34 12.55 12.31
C HIS A 157 -7.19 12.86 10.82
N GLN A 158 -6.83 11.86 10.01
CA GLN A 158 -6.74 12.03 8.56
C GLN A 158 -8.11 12.29 7.91
N ALA A 159 -9.18 11.67 8.43
CA ALA A 159 -10.54 11.82 7.94
C ALA A 159 -11.18 13.19 8.27
N GLN A 160 -10.72 13.89 9.32
CA GLN A 160 -11.23 15.21 9.73
C GLN A 160 -11.19 16.26 8.63
N LYS A 161 -10.31 16.09 7.64
CA LYS A 161 -10.26 16.96 6.44
C LYS A 161 -11.51 16.85 5.57
N PHE A 162 -12.20 15.71 5.60
CA PHE A 162 -13.28 15.39 4.65
C PHE A 162 -14.65 15.27 5.28
N VAL A 163 -14.71 14.84 6.54
CA VAL A 163 -15.94 14.61 7.31
C VAL A 163 -15.75 15.10 8.75
N HIS A 164 -16.86 15.39 9.44
CA HIS A 164 -16.79 15.78 10.84
C HIS A 164 -16.49 14.57 11.75
N ILE A 165 -15.47 14.70 12.59
CA ILE A 165 -15.14 13.79 13.68
C ILE A 165 -15.22 14.60 14.98
N ASP A 166 -15.83 14.04 16.02
CA ASP A 166 -15.98 14.71 17.32
C ASP A 166 -14.61 14.82 18.02
N ASP A 167 -14.21 16.05 18.35
CA ASP A 167 -12.95 16.32 19.04
C ASP A 167 -12.85 15.61 20.40
N ASN A 168 -13.96 15.33 21.07
CA ASN A 168 -13.95 14.55 22.31
C ASN A 168 -13.53 13.10 22.08
N VAL A 169 -13.91 12.50 20.95
CA VAL A 169 -13.47 11.13 20.60
C VAL A 169 -11.95 11.12 20.43
N MET A 170 -11.39 12.15 19.80
CA MET A 170 -9.95 12.31 19.61
C MET A 170 -9.22 12.51 20.94
N ALA A 171 -9.62 13.54 21.69
CA ALA A 171 -8.96 13.91 22.94
C ALA A 171 -9.05 12.81 24.00
N ARG A 172 -10.21 12.18 24.17
CA ARG A 172 -10.39 11.10 25.16
C ARG A 172 -9.75 9.79 24.75
N GLY A 173 -9.68 9.50 23.45
CA GLY A 173 -8.89 8.36 22.96
C GLY A 173 -7.40 8.54 23.22
N LEU A 174 -6.86 9.76 23.08
CA LEU A 174 -5.47 10.07 23.44
C LEU A 174 -5.25 10.00 24.96
N ASP A 175 -6.21 10.45 25.78
CA ASP A 175 -6.19 10.26 27.24
C ASP A 175 -6.11 8.77 27.62
N PHE A 176 -6.88 7.93 26.92
CA PHE A 176 -6.79 6.49 27.09
C PHE A 176 -5.39 5.96 26.77
N LEU A 177 -4.79 6.35 25.63
CA LEU A 177 -3.45 5.91 25.27
C LEU A 177 -2.43 6.34 26.33
N GLU A 178 -2.46 7.59 26.79
CA GLU A 178 -1.64 8.08 27.91
C GLU A 178 -1.79 7.17 29.14
N SER A 179 -3.03 6.81 29.52
CA SER A 179 -3.29 5.94 30.69
C SER A 179 -2.71 4.54 30.56
N ARG A 180 -2.39 4.09 29.33
CA ARG A 180 -1.77 2.78 29.08
C ARG A 180 -0.26 2.80 29.22
N GLN A 181 0.39 3.96 29.13
CA GLN A 181 1.85 4.03 29.20
C GLN A 181 2.36 3.56 30.57
N VAL A 182 3.30 2.63 30.57
CA VAL A 182 3.95 2.19 31.80
C VAL A 182 5.19 3.04 32.12
N ALA A 183 5.76 2.89 33.32
CA ALA A 183 6.86 3.74 33.80
C ALA A 183 8.10 3.74 32.89
N SER A 184 8.35 2.66 32.14
CA SER A 184 9.45 2.55 31.17
C SER A 184 9.25 3.39 29.90
N GLY A 185 8.05 3.92 29.66
CA GLY A 185 7.67 4.63 28.42
C GLY A 185 7.02 3.74 27.37
N GLU A 186 7.00 2.41 27.59
CA GLU A 186 6.33 1.43 26.74
C GLU A 186 4.80 1.57 26.76
N PHE A 187 4.16 1.27 25.62
CA PHE A 187 2.72 1.05 25.55
C PHE A 187 2.42 -0.45 25.37
N PRO A 188 1.88 -1.14 26.39
CA PRO A 188 1.51 -2.55 26.28
C PRO A 188 0.18 -2.74 25.55
N GLU A 189 0.01 -3.89 24.89
CA GLU A 189 -1.30 -4.34 24.38
C GLU A 189 -2.03 -5.16 25.46
N LEU A 190 -3.24 -4.73 25.80
CA LEU A 190 -4.10 -5.35 26.81
C LEU A 190 -5.45 -5.80 26.24
N GLY A 191 -5.82 -5.31 25.06
CA GLY A 191 -7.03 -5.69 24.35
C GLY A 191 -6.81 -6.88 23.44
N ARG A 192 -7.92 -7.35 22.87
CA ARG A 192 -7.92 -8.42 21.88
C ARG A 192 -7.94 -7.83 20.48
N LEU A 193 -7.15 -8.39 19.58
CA LEU A 193 -7.23 -8.19 18.13
C LEU A 193 -7.64 -9.48 17.43
N ILE A 194 -8.20 -9.35 16.22
CA ILE A 194 -8.39 -10.50 15.32
C ILE A 194 -7.06 -10.85 14.67
N GLN A 195 -6.33 -9.82 14.21
CA GLN A 195 -4.98 -9.98 13.69
C GLN A 195 -3.97 -9.40 14.68
N ASN A 196 -3.03 -10.22 15.17
CA ASN A 196 -1.96 -9.78 16.07
C ASN A 196 -0.87 -9.01 15.30
N ASN A 197 -1.24 -7.87 14.70
CA ASN A 197 -0.37 -7.05 13.86
C ASN A 197 0.36 -5.95 14.65
N HIS A 198 0.29 -5.94 15.98
CA HIS A 198 0.94 -4.91 16.80
C HIS A 198 2.47 -5.07 16.92
N GLY A 199 3.00 -6.24 16.53
CA GLY A 199 4.44 -6.53 16.59
C GLY A 199 5.00 -6.60 18.01
N SER A 200 6.30 -6.36 18.17
CA SER A 200 6.94 -6.33 19.49
C SER A 200 6.56 -5.07 20.29
N PRO A 201 6.90 -4.98 21.59
CA PRO A 201 6.75 -3.75 22.36
C PRO A 201 7.38 -2.51 21.71
N LEU A 202 8.48 -2.69 20.96
CA LEU A 202 9.12 -1.60 20.21
C LEU A 202 8.24 -1.15 19.04
N ALA A 203 7.72 -2.09 18.25
CA ALA A 203 6.84 -1.77 17.12
C ALA A 203 5.56 -1.09 17.61
N LEU A 204 4.90 -1.64 18.63
CA LEU A 204 3.67 -1.06 19.18
C LEU A 204 3.90 0.34 19.76
N THR A 205 4.95 0.52 20.57
CA THR A 205 5.25 1.84 21.15
C THR A 205 5.55 2.87 20.05
N SER A 206 6.29 2.47 19.01
CA SER A 206 6.56 3.31 17.85
C SER A 206 5.28 3.65 17.07
N PHE A 207 4.38 2.69 16.90
CA PHE A 207 3.08 2.89 16.24
C PHE A 207 2.18 3.86 17.03
N VAL A 208 2.12 3.72 18.35
CA VAL A 208 1.37 4.63 19.23
C VAL A 208 1.94 6.05 19.17
N LEU A 209 3.28 6.20 19.11
CA LEU A 209 3.91 7.51 18.89
C LEU A 209 3.43 8.19 17.60
N LEU A 210 3.20 7.45 16.52
CA LEU A 210 2.66 8.01 15.28
C LEU A 210 1.28 8.64 15.50
N ALA A 211 0.43 8.07 16.36
CA ALA A 211 -0.86 8.66 16.71
C ALA A 211 -0.69 10.04 17.37
N PHE A 212 0.26 10.18 18.30
CA PHE A 212 0.54 11.49 18.90
C PHE A 212 1.16 12.48 17.91
N PHE A 213 2.08 12.04 17.04
CA PHE A 213 2.74 12.92 16.06
C PHE A 213 1.83 13.40 14.93
N GLU A 214 0.85 12.58 14.54
CA GLU A 214 -0.16 12.98 13.54
C GLU A 214 -1.12 14.01 14.14
N ASN A 215 -1.55 13.83 15.40
CA ASN A 215 -2.45 14.72 16.13
C ASN A 215 -1.74 15.95 16.74
N LYS A 216 -1.13 16.78 15.88
CA LYS A 216 -0.24 17.90 16.25
C LYS A 216 -0.84 18.89 17.24
N GLU A 217 -2.13 19.16 17.10
CA GLU A 217 -2.89 20.06 17.97
C GLU A 217 -2.94 19.60 19.44
N TYR A 218 -2.76 18.30 19.69
CA TYR A 218 -2.75 17.71 21.04
C TYR A 218 -1.35 17.46 21.59
N MET A 219 -0.28 17.52 20.77
CA MET A 219 1.08 17.13 21.17
C MET A 219 1.58 17.85 22.44
N ASN A 220 1.34 19.15 22.57
CA ASN A 220 1.79 19.93 23.72
C ASN A 220 1.21 19.42 25.05
N ARG A 221 -0.02 18.89 25.04
CA ARG A 221 -0.66 18.30 26.23
C ARG A 221 0.04 17.00 26.66
N TYR A 222 0.49 16.20 25.70
CA TYR A 222 1.06 14.88 25.93
C TYR A 222 2.59 14.84 25.82
N GLN A 223 3.27 15.99 25.89
CA GLN A 223 4.73 16.07 25.68
C GLN A 223 5.52 15.10 26.56
N ARG A 224 5.16 15.00 27.86
CA ARG A 224 5.83 14.07 28.79
C ARG A 224 5.66 12.60 28.40
N VAL A 225 4.49 12.24 27.88
CA VAL A 225 4.17 10.87 27.42
C VAL A 225 4.99 10.56 26.17
N ILE A 226 5.02 11.51 25.22
CA ILE A 226 5.81 11.42 23.98
C ILE A 226 7.30 11.26 24.30
N ASP A 227 7.85 12.10 25.19
CA ASP A 227 9.27 12.08 25.54
C ASP A 227 9.70 10.73 26.15
N LYS A 228 8.88 10.17 27.05
CA LYS A 228 9.14 8.84 27.64
C LYS A 228 9.10 7.73 26.61
N ALA A 229 8.12 7.74 25.70
CA ALA A 229 8.01 6.74 24.65
C ALA A 229 9.16 6.85 23.64
N VAL A 230 9.54 8.07 23.25
CA VAL A 230 10.71 8.31 22.39
C VAL A 230 11.98 7.80 23.07
N GLN A 231 12.14 8.01 24.38
CA GLN A 231 13.27 7.48 25.14
C GLN A 231 13.29 5.95 25.15
N PHE A 232 12.14 5.31 25.39
CA PHE A 232 12.00 3.86 25.31
C PHE A 232 12.41 3.33 23.94
N VAL A 233 11.85 3.89 22.86
CA VAL A 233 12.17 3.49 21.48
C VAL A 233 13.65 3.67 21.20
N ALA A 234 14.22 4.83 21.52
CA ALA A 234 15.64 5.14 21.32
C ALA A 234 16.60 4.18 22.05
N GLN A 235 16.19 3.60 23.18
CA GLN A 235 16.97 2.60 23.91
C GLN A 235 16.76 1.19 23.37
N LYS A 236 15.54 0.86 22.95
CA LYS A 236 15.15 -0.50 22.56
C LYS A 236 15.61 -0.87 21.15
N VAL A 237 15.77 0.11 20.26
CA VAL A 237 16.28 -0.13 18.89
C VAL A 237 17.69 -0.74 18.87
N ASP A 238 18.52 -0.50 19.90
CA ASP A 238 19.86 -1.09 20.00
C ASP A 238 19.84 -2.59 20.35
N GLN A 239 18.66 -3.15 20.68
CA GLN A 239 18.50 -4.51 21.20
C GLN A 239 17.83 -5.47 20.22
N THR A 240 17.52 -5.04 18.99
CA THR A 240 16.86 -5.87 17.98
C THR A 240 17.45 -5.66 16.60
N ASN A 241 17.35 -6.69 15.76
CA ASN A 241 17.65 -6.64 14.33
C ASN A 241 16.41 -7.01 13.49
N ASP A 242 15.21 -7.05 14.08
CA ASP A 242 13.96 -7.28 13.32
C ASP A 242 13.69 -6.06 12.42
N PRO A 243 13.71 -6.20 11.09
CA PRO A 243 13.50 -5.07 10.18
C PRO A 243 12.15 -4.38 10.38
N TYR A 244 11.10 -5.11 10.81
CA TYR A 244 9.79 -4.54 11.06
C TYR A 244 9.79 -3.56 12.22
N ASP A 245 10.31 -3.99 13.36
CA ASP A 245 10.43 -3.16 14.54
C ASP A 245 11.32 -1.93 14.27
N LEU A 246 12.43 -2.12 13.57
CA LEU A 246 13.37 -1.04 13.26
C LEU A 246 12.77 -0.03 12.27
N ALA A 247 12.02 -0.46 11.25
CA ALA A 247 11.46 0.44 10.24
C ALA A 247 10.44 1.42 10.83
N ILE A 248 9.48 0.93 11.62
CA ILE A 248 8.50 1.80 12.26
C ILE A 248 9.15 2.69 13.32
N ALA A 249 10.13 2.17 14.07
CA ALA A 249 10.90 2.94 15.04
C ALA A 249 11.72 4.05 14.37
N ALA A 250 12.35 3.78 13.23
CA ALA A 250 13.08 4.77 12.45
C ALA A 250 12.18 5.95 12.07
N PHE A 251 10.97 5.66 11.58
CA PHE A 251 10.01 6.70 11.22
C PHE A 251 9.56 7.52 12.44
N ALA A 252 9.20 6.86 13.55
CA ALA A 252 8.81 7.54 14.79
C ALA A 252 9.95 8.41 15.36
N LEU A 253 11.20 7.90 15.39
CA LEU A 253 12.36 8.66 15.84
C LEU A 253 12.69 9.83 14.92
N GLN A 254 12.49 9.67 13.61
CA GLN A 254 12.69 10.73 12.63
C GLN A 254 11.68 11.88 12.83
N LEU A 255 10.41 11.57 13.07
CA LEU A 255 9.38 12.55 13.44
C LEU A 255 9.73 13.26 14.76
N ALA A 256 10.27 12.52 15.73
CA ALA A 256 10.77 13.05 17.00
C ALA A 256 12.08 13.86 16.86
N ARG A 257 12.67 13.94 15.66
CA ARG A 257 14.00 14.53 15.40
C ARG A 257 15.09 13.97 16.32
N ASN A 258 14.98 12.69 16.68
CA ASN A 258 15.94 12.03 17.54
C ASN A 258 17.14 11.53 16.72
N ARG A 259 18.36 11.81 17.18
CA ARG A 259 19.62 11.39 16.53
C ARG A 259 19.74 9.87 16.30
N LYS A 260 19.01 9.06 17.08
CA LYS A 260 18.97 7.60 16.89
C LYS A 260 18.34 7.20 15.55
N ALA A 261 17.49 8.03 14.94
CA ALA A 261 16.87 7.72 13.65
C ALA A 261 17.89 7.38 12.57
N GLU A 262 18.98 8.16 12.46
CA GLU A 262 20.04 7.91 11.48
C GLU A 262 20.81 6.62 11.76
N GLN A 263 21.04 6.29 13.04
CA GLN A 263 21.67 5.02 13.42
C GLN A 263 20.79 3.83 13.00
N VAL A 264 19.49 3.90 13.27
CA VAL A 264 18.53 2.85 12.90
C VAL A 264 18.43 2.71 11.38
N LEU A 265 18.39 3.81 10.63
CA LEU A 265 18.40 3.79 9.17
C LEU A 265 19.68 3.15 8.60
N ASN A 266 20.84 3.39 9.21
CA ASN A 266 22.08 2.72 8.80
C ASN A 266 22.04 1.21 9.09
N THR A 267 21.48 0.81 10.23
CA THR A 267 21.26 -0.62 10.52
C THR A 267 20.32 -1.24 9.50
N LEU A 268 19.22 -0.57 9.15
CA LEU A 268 18.30 -1.01 8.12
C LEU A 268 19.00 -1.11 6.76
N GLU A 269 19.83 -0.15 6.36
CA GLU A 269 20.56 -0.22 5.09
C GLU A 269 21.43 -1.49 5.00
N ASN A 270 22.04 -1.95 6.09
CA ASN A 270 22.80 -3.21 6.12
C ASN A 270 21.93 -4.46 6.01
N LEU A 271 20.62 -4.36 6.31
CA LEU A 271 19.63 -5.43 6.18
C LEU A 271 18.89 -5.40 4.84
N ALA A 272 19.17 -4.40 3.99
CA ALA A 272 18.48 -4.22 2.73
C ALA A 272 18.78 -5.36 1.76
N LYS A 273 17.72 -5.80 1.07
CA LYS A 273 17.83 -6.69 -0.09
C LYS A 273 17.85 -5.86 -1.35
N HIS A 274 18.68 -6.28 -2.31
CA HIS A 274 18.84 -5.63 -3.60
C HIS A 274 18.65 -6.65 -4.72
N SER A 275 17.97 -6.21 -5.78
CA SER A 275 17.88 -6.94 -7.05
C SER A 275 17.62 -5.93 -8.15
N ASP A 276 18.48 -5.91 -9.16
CA ASP A 276 18.43 -4.95 -10.27
C ASP A 276 18.33 -3.49 -9.79
N ASP A 277 17.24 -2.80 -10.14
CA ASP A 277 16.94 -1.42 -9.76
C ASP A 277 15.98 -1.31 -8.57
N ARG A 278 15.95 -2.33 -7.69
CA ARG A 278 15.02 -2.45 -6.57
C ARG A 278 15.74 -2.69 -5.25
N LYS A 279 15.25 -2.02 -4.20
CA LYS A 279 15.72 -2.15 -2.81
C LYS A 279 14.54 -2.31 -1.86
N TRP A 280 14.59 -3.29 -0.96
CA TRP A 280 13.51 -3.58 -0.01
C TRP A 280 14.01 -4.29 1.24
N TRP A 281 13.10 -4.49 2.19
CA TRP A 281 13.36 -5.20 3.43
C TRP A 281 12.37 -6.34 3.60
N THR A 282 12.85 -7.44 4.19
CA THR A 282 12.03 -8.63 4.41
C THR A 282 12.18 -9.12 5.84
N ARG A 283 11.07 -9.49 6.46
CA ARG A 283 11.07 -10.20 7.74
C ARG A 283 11.21 -11.71 7.52
N SER A 284 11.62 -12.45 8.54
CA SER A 284 11.84 -13.90 8.46
C SER A 284 10.59 -14.74 8.17
N ASP A 285 9.40 -14.13 8.11
CA ASP A 285 8.12 -14.79 7.86
C ASP A 285 7.75 -14.89 6.36
N ASN A 286 8.58 -14.36 5.45
CA ASN A 286 8.35 -14.34 4.00
C ASN A 286 7.01 -13.72 3.57
N SER A 287 6.39 -12.88 4.41
CA SER A 287 5.14 -12.21 4.11
C SER A 287 5.36 -11.01 3.18
N VAL A 288 4.83 -11.08 1.96
CA VAL A 288 4.87 -9.95 1.02
C VAL A 288 4.21 -8.69 1.60
N SER A 289 3.15 -8.85 2.41
CA SER A 289 2.52 -7.73 3.10
C SER A 289 3.47 -7.05 4.08
N ASN A 290 4.22 -7.84 4.86
CA ASN A 290 5.18 -7.29 5.81
C ASN A 290 6.32 -6.60 5.07
N ASP A 291 6.84 -7.20 4.01
CA ASP A 291 7.89 -6.57 3.19
C ASP A 291 7.45 -5.19 2.66
N VAL A 292 6.19 -5.05 2.23
CA VAL A 292 5.62 -3.77 1.77
C VAL A 292 5.55 -2.77 2.90
N GLU A 293 5.00 -3.15 4.05
CA GLU A 293 4.86 -2.26 5.21
C GLU A 293 6.23 -1.77 5.72
N ILE A 294 7.19 -2.69 5.88
CA ILE A 294 8.57 -2.39 6.31
C ILE A 294 9.20 -1.39 5.34
N THR A 295 9.19 -1.73 4.05
CA THR A 295 9.82 -0.93 3.01
C THR A 295 9.17 0.46 2.89
N ALA A 296 7.86 0.55 3.10
CA ALA A 296 7.14 1.82 3.11
C ALA A 296 7.48 2.69 4.33
N TYR A 297 7.62 2.12 5.53
CA TYR A 297 8.08 2.87 6.71
C TYR A 297 9.52 3.37 6.55
N VAL A 298 10.42 2.56 6.00
CA VAL A 298 11.79 2.99 5.68
C VAL A 298 11.76 4.18 4.73
N LEU A 299 10.95 4.12 3.67
CA LEU A 299 10.79 5.23 2.74
C LEU A 299 10.24 6.49 3.44
N LEU A 300 9.21 6.36 4.27
CA LEU A 300 8.63 7.48 5.03
C LEU A 300 9.66 8.16 5.96
N ALA A 301 10.49 7.36 6.61
CA ALA A 301 11.58 7.84 7.46
C ALA A 301 12.62 8.63 6.66
N ILE A 302 13.10 8.10 5.52
CA ILE A 302 14.05 8.80 4.66
C ILE A 302 13.47 10.14 4.15
N LEU A 303 12.22 10.10 3.67
CA LEU A 303 11.53 11.27 3.12
C LEU A 303 11.23 12.35 4.16
N GLU A 304 11.11 12.00 5.45
CA GLU A 304 10.92 12.98 6.52
C GLU A 304 12.15 13.87 6.73
N LYS A 305 13.37 13.40 6.42
CA LYS A 305 14.58 14.23 6.38
C LYS A 305 14.62 15.16 5.14
N GLN A 306 13.63 15.07 4.25
CA GLN A 306 13.65 15.65 2.90
C GLN A 306 14.86 15.18 2.06
N SER A 307 15.44 14.03 2.41
CA SER A 307 16.48 13.39 1.61
C SER A 307 15.81 12.55 0.52
N MET A 308 16.32 12.68 -0.70
CA MET A 308 15.89 11.92 -1.88
C MET A 308 16.95 10.94 -2.36
N ASP A 309 18.10 10.92 -1.69
CA ASP A 309 19.22 10.10 -2.13
C ASP A 309 18.83 8.63 -2.00
N SER A 310 18.96 7.90 -3.12
CA SER A 310 18.74 6.45 -3.18
C SER A 310 17.31 5.98 -2.86
N THR A 311 16.29 6.84 -2.95
CA THR A 311 14.88 6.44 -2.74
C THR A 311 14.23 5.78 -3.97
N ASP A 312 14.75 6.02 -5.17
CA ASP A 312 14.14 5.53 -6.42
C ASP A 312 14.06 4.00 -6.47
N GLN A 313 15.07 3.29 -5.94
CA GLN A 313 15.07 1.84 -5.88
C GLN A 313 14.01 1.28 -4.91
N ILE A 314 13.74 2.00 -3.83
CA ILE A 314 12.69 1.65 -2.86
C ILE A 314 11.32 1.84 -3.49
N VAL A 315 11.12 2.97 -4.18
CA VAL A 315 9.89 3.26 -4.91
C VAL A 315 9.65 2.25 -6.03
N ASN A 316 10.67 1.92 -6.83
CA ASN A 316 10.59 0.90 -7.87
C ASN A 316 10.13 -0.45 -7.32
N TRP A 317 10.64 -0.85 -6.16
CA TRP A 317 10.18 -2.07 -5.54
C TRP A 317 8.71 -1.97 -5.09
N LEU A 318 8.33 -0.89 -4.39
CA LEU A 318 6.94 -0.70 -3.92
C LEU A 318 5.94 -0.68 -5.07
N ILE A 319 6.18 0.07 -6.15
CA ILE A 319 5.27 0.11 -7.31
C ILE A 319 5.15 -1.27 -7.98
N SER A 320 6.19 -2.10 -7.93
CA SER A 320 6.17 -3.47 -8.47
C SER A 320 5.37 -4.46 -7.63
N LYS A 321 5.12 -4.15 -6.35
CA LYS A 321 4.30 -4.99 -5.44
C LYS A 321 2.83 -4.59 -5.43
N ARG A 322 2.46 -3.55 -6.19
CA ARG A 322 1.07 -3.11 -6.29
C ARG A 322 0.24 -4.12 -7.07
N ASN A 323 -0.96 -4.42 -6.56
CA ASN A 323 -1.93 -5.26 -7.22
C ASN A 323 -2.71 -4.49 -8.31
N SER A 324 -3.51 -5.21 -9.10
CA SER A 324 -4.33 -4.64 -10.18
C SER A 324 -5.39 -3.64 -9.70
N ASN A 325 -5.71 -3.65 -8.40
CA ASN A 325 -6.72 -2.78 -7.82
C ASN A 325 -6.16 -1.45 -7.29
N GLY A 326 -4.84 -1.23 -7.38
CA GLY A 326 -4.18 -0.04 -6.86
C GLY A 326 -3.71 -0.14 -5.40
N GLY A 327 -4.02 -1.25 -4.72
CA GLY A 327 -3.56 -1.55 -3.36
C GLY A 327 -2.40 -2.56 -3.33
N PHE A 328 -2.13 -3.11 -2.15
CA PHE A 328 -1.10 -4.13 -1.90
C PHE A 328 -1.72 -5.42 -1.37
N ALA A 329 -1.01 -6.20 -0.57
CA ALA A 329 -1.43 -7.55 -0.18
C ALA A 329 -2.45 -7.54 0.98
N SER A 330 -2.39 -6.55 1.87
CA SER A 330 -3.31 -6.37 2.99
C SER A 330 -3.80 -4.93 3.11
N THR A 331 -4.37 -4.57 4.25
CA THR A 331 -4.82 -3.20 4.52
C THR A 331 -3.69 -2.33 5.04
N GLN A 332 -2.94 -2.80 6.04
CA GLN A 332 -1.90 -1.99 6.70
C GLN A 332 -0.79 -1.63 5.72
N ASP A 333 -0.31 -2.61 4.96
CA ASP A 333 0.69 -2.41 3.92
C ASP A 333 0.21 -1.45 2.82
N THR A 334 -1.08 -1.50 2.47
CA THR A 334 -1.70 -0.60 1.52
C THR A 334 -1.73 0.83 2.05
N VAL A 335 -2.12 1.03 3.30
CA VAL A 335 -2.19 2.36 3.91
C VAL A 335 -0.81 3.00 3.94
N VAL A 336 0.18 2.31 4.53
CA VAL A 336 1.53 2.85 4.69
C VAL A 336 2.22 2.96 3.32
N GLY A 337 2.06 1.98 2.44
CA GLY A 337 2.60 1.99 1.08
C GLY A 337 2.09 3.16 0.24
N LEU A 338 0.78 3.42 0.26
CA LEU A 338 0.19 4.56 -0.43
C LEU A 338 0.61 5.90 0.20
N MET A 339 0.69 5.97 1.53
CA MET A 339 1.19 7.17 2.23
C MET A 339 2.64 7.49 1.82
N ALA A 340 3.52 6.48 1.80
CA ALA A 340 4.92 6.61 1.42
C ALA A 340 5.09 7.07 -0.04
N LEU A 341 4.39 6.42 -0.97
CA LEU A 341 4.43 6.78 -2.37
C LEU A 341 3.80 8.16 -2.64
N THR A 342 2.78 8.56 -1.88
CA THR A 342 2.17 9.89 -2.00
C THR A 342 3.14 10.97 -1.52
N LYS A 343 3.79 10.75 -0.37
CA LYS A 343 4.81 11.66 0.14
C LYS A 343 6.00 11.79 -0.81
N TYR A 344 6.48 10.68 -1.39
CA TYR A 344 7.56 10.70 -2.39
C TYR A 344 7.17 11.57 -3.58
N GLU A 345 5.95 11.40 -4.08
CA GLU A 345 5.45 12.10 -5.26
C GLU A 345 5.31 13.61 -5.00
N LEU A 346 4.73 14.01 -3.86
CA LEU A 346 4.56 15.42 -3.47
C LEU A 346 5.90 16.15 -3.37
N LEU A 347 6.94 15.48 -2.86
CA LEU A 347 8.26 16.07 -2.76
C LEU A 347 9.02 16.11 -4.11
N ASN A 348 8.52 15.40 -5.13
CA ASN A 348 9.15 15.25 -6.44
C ASN A 348 8.32 15.80 -7.61
N GLU A 349 7.30 16.60 -7.32
CA GLU A 349 6.31 17.06 -8.29
C GLU A 349 6.93 18.04 -9.31
N LYS A 350 7.48 17.48 -10.41
CA LYS A 350 7.93 18.23 -11.59
C LYS A 350 7.12 17.76 -12.79
N PRO A 351 6.42 18.66 -13.51
CA PRO A 351 5.64 18.27 -14.67
C PRO A 351 6.52 17.58 -15.71
N PRO A 352 6.24 16.31 -16.09
CA PRO A 352 7.06 15.60 -17.05
C PRO A 352 6.76 16.06 -18.48
N ASN A 353 7.81 16.09 -19.29
CA ASN A 353 7.75 16.17 -20.75
C ASN A 353 8.64 15.06 -21.31
N VAL A 354 8.06 13.87 -21.43
CA VAL A 354 8.75 12.62 -21.74
C VAL A 354 8.13 11.97 -22.96
N GLN A 355 8.97 11.52 -23.88
CA GLN A 355 8.62 10.64 -24.99
C GLN A 355 9.13 9.24 -24.66
N ILE A 356 8.27 8.23 -24.77
CA ILE A 356 8.62 6.82 -24.57
C ILE A 356 8.35 6.05 -25.85
N GLU A 357 9.34 5.31 -26.32
CA GLU A 357 9.21 4.37 -27.43
C GLU A 357 9.13 2.95 -26.88
N ILE A 358 8.14 2.18 -27.35
CA ILE A 358 7.84 0.82 -26.90
C ILE A 358 7.85 -0.09 -28.13
N ALA A 359 8.50 -1.24 -28.03
CA ALA A 359 8.51 -2.25 -29.08
C ALA A 359 8.55 -3.66 -28.48
N PRO A 360 7.78 -4.63 -29.00
CA PRO A 360 8.03 -6.03 -28.71
C PRO A 360 9.41 -6.44 -29.26
N ALA A 361 10.14 -7.29 -28.55
CA ALA A 361 11.51 -7.65 -28.92
C ALA A 361 11.62 -8.61 -30.12
N VAL A 362 10.52 -9.07 -30.70
CA VAL A 362 10.50 -10.02 -31.83
C VAL A 362 10.91 -9.31 -33.12
N GLU A 363 12.07 -9.66 -33.67
CA GLU A 363 12.73 -8.95 -34.80
C GLU A 363 11.86 -8.82 -36.06
N ILE A 364 10.98 -9.79 -36.34
CA ILE A 364 10.13 -9.78 -37.55
C ILE A 364 8.96 -8.78 -37.42
N VAL A 365 8.52 -8.46 -36.19
CA VAL A 365 7.37 -7.57 -35.93
C VAL A 365 7.80 -6.22 -35.33
N ALA A 366 9.04 -6.09 -34.84
CA ALA A 366 9.56 -4.90 -34.17
C ALA A 366 9.52 -3.60 -35.01
N HIS A 367 9.36 -3.69 -36.34
CA HIS A 367 9.16 -2.52 -37.20
C HIS A 367 7.69 -2.14 -37.43
N LEU A 368 6.75 -3.07 -37.22
CA LEU A 368 5.32 -2.90 -37.50
C LEU A 368 4.48 -2.59 -36.25
N SER A 369 5.03 -2.78 -35.04
CA SER A 369 4.34 -2.55 -33.76
C SER A 369 5.16 -1.70 -32.78
N LYS A 370 5.95 -0.76 -33.30
CA LYS A 370 6.55 0.31 -32.51
C LYS A 370 5.51 1.36 -32.19
N GLU A 371 5.34 1.64 -30.90
CA GLU A 371 4.45 2.71 -30.43
C GLU A 371 5.28 3.80 -29.76
N THR A 372 4.90 5.05 -29.98
CA THR A 372 5.51 6.22 -29.32
C THR A 372 4.47 6.95 -28.49
N ILE A 373 4.68 6.98 -27.18
CA ILE A 373 3.79 7.63 -26.23
C ILE A 373 4.43 8.94 -25.76
N PHE A 374 3.67 10.03 -25.89
CA PHE A 374 4.05 11.34 -25.37
C PHE A 374 3.31 11.63 -24.06
N ILE A 375 4.06 11.94 -23.02
CA ILE A 375 3.59 12.47 -21.74
C ILE A 375 4.07 13.90 -21.61
N LYS A 376 3.12 14.83 -21.64
CA LYS A 376 3.34 16.27 -21.52
C LYS A 376 2.77 16.79 -20.19
N PRO A 377 3.12 18.01 -19.75
CA PRO A 377 2.58 18.61 -18.53
C PRO A 377 1.05 18.68 -18.48
N ASP A 378 0.40 18.82 -19.62
CA ASP A 378 -1.06 18.89 -19.82
C ASP A 378 -1.71 17.52 -20.07
N THR A 379 -0.93 16.44 -20.17
CA THR A 379 -1.49 15.10 -20.32
C THR A 379 -2.37 14.76 -19.11
N PRO A 380 -3.58 14.20 -19.33
CA PRO A 380 -4.43 13.71 -18.26
C PRO A 380 -3.69 12.75 -17.33
N TRP A 381 -4.14 12.66 -16.09
CA TRP A 381 -3.48 11.84 -15.09
C TRP A 381 -3.72 10.32 -15.28
N GLU A 382 -4.69 9.95 -16.08
CA GLU A 382 -5.03 8.56 -16.44
C GLU A 382 -3.86 7.84 -17.11
N THR A 383 -3.78 6.52 -16.88
CA THR A 383 -2.74 5.71 -17.51
C THR A 383 -3.06 5.50 -18.99
N LYS A 384 -2.09 5.82 -19.87
CA LYS A 384 -2.17 5.47 -21.29
C LYS A 384 -1.77 4.02 -21.50
N SER A 385 -2.75 3.16 -21.78
CA SER A 385 -2.53 1.74 -22.05
C SER A 385 -2.41 1.45 -23.55
N TYR A 386 -1.53 0.51 -23.90
CA TYR A 386 -1.28 0.04 -25.25
C TYR A 386 -1.30 -1.50 -25.26
N PRO A 387 -2.21 -2.14 -25.99
CA PRO A 387 -2.25 -3.59 -26.08
C PRO A 387 -1.02 -4.11 -26.82
N LEU A 388 -0.45 -5.21 -26.33
CA LEU A 388 0.65 -5.92 -26.97
C LEU A 388 0.15 -7.28 -27.47
N PRO A 389 0.79 -7.88 -28.48
CA PRO A 389 0.49 -9.25 -28.89
C PRO A 389 0.55 -10.23 -27.71
N ASP A 390 -0.39 -11.16 -27.62
CA ASP A 390 -0.49 -12.10 -26.48
C ASP A 390 0.71 -13.06 -26.38
N ASP A 391 1.47 -13.23 -27.46
CA ASP A 391 2.71 -14.02 -27.53
C ASP A 391 3.97 -13.21 -27.15
N THR A 392 3.82 -11.95 -26.75
CA THR A 392 4.94 -11.08 -26.36
C THR A 392 5.71 -11.68 -25.18
N ARG A 393 7.02 -11.90 -25.39
CA ARG A 393 7.96 -12.41 -24.37
C ARG A 393 8.79 -11.32 -23.75
N ASP A 394 9.22 -10.35 -24.55
CA ASP A 394 10.10 -9.28 -24.11
C ASP A 394 9.60 -7.97 -24.71
N VAL A 395 9.57 -6.92 -23.88
CA VAL A 395 9.20 -5.57 -24.28
C VAL A 395 10.40 -4.67 -24.11
N LYS A 396 10.87 -4.12 -25.22
CA LYS A 396 11.92 -3.11 -25.24
C LYS A 396 11.30 -1.73 -25.11
N TYR A 397 11.87 -0.89 -24.25
CA TYR A 397 11.47 0.50 -24.12
C TYR A 397 12.67 1.44 -24.05
N SER A 398 12.49 2.66 -24.52
CA SER A 398 13.45 3.75 -24.36
C SER A 398 12.70 5.06 -24.11
N ALA A 399 13.30 5.97 -23.34
CA ALA A 399 12.63 7.21 -22.97
C ALA A 399 13.57 8.41 -23.08
N SER A 400 12.98 9.56 -23.43
CA SER A 400 13.69 10.81 -23.67
C SER A 400 12.90 12.03 -23.22
N GLY A 401 13.58 13.17 -23.05
CA GLY A 401 12.95 14.41 -22.57
C GLY A 401 13.40 14.79 -21.16
N ASN A 402 12.47 15.23 -20.33
CA ASN A 402 12.74 15.71 -18.98
C ASN A 402 11.58 15.43 -18.02
N GLY A 403 11.89 14.88 -16.85
CA GLY A 403 10.93 14.58 -15.80
C GLY A 403 10.82 13.09 -15.53
N ARG A 404 9.80 12.70 -14.75
CA ARG A 404 9.59 11.32 -14.32
C ARG A 404 8.24 10.81 -14.77
N VAL A 405 8.20 9.55 -15.17
CA VAL A 405 6.98 8.84 -15.58
C VAL A 405 7.06 7.41 -15.08
N GLN A 406 5.91 6.80 -14.78
CA GLN A 406 5.82 5.38 -14.52
C GLN A 406 5.57 4.64 -15.83
N PHE A 407 6.39 3.63 -16.11
CA PHE A 407 6.13 2.66 -17.16
C PHE A 407 5.84 1.31 -16.53
N GLN A 408 4.85 0.59 -17.06
CA GLN A 408 4.53 -0.74 -16.57
C GLN A 408 4.07 -1.68 -17.67
N ILE A 409 4.44 -2.95 -17.52
CA ILE A 409 3.88 -4.06 -18.31
C ILE A 409 2.89 -4.80 -17.42
N GLN A 410 1.65 -4.86 -17.89
CA GLN A 410 0.55 -5.54 -17.23
C GLN A 410 0.16 -6.75 -18.07
N TYR A 411 0.04 -7.90 -17.43
CA TYR A 411 -0.46 -9.08 -18.12
C TYR A 411 -1.31 -9.94 -17.19
N ARG A 412 -2.28 -10.63 -17.79
CA ARG A 412 -3.16 -11.58 -17.10
C ARG A 412 -3.26 -12.86 -17.88
N PHE A 413 -3.41 -13.97 -17.16
CA PHE A 413 -3.59 -15.31 -17.73
C PHE A 413 -4.36 -16.17 -16.74
N ASN A 414 -5.00 -17.24 -17.20
CA ASN A 414 -5.61 -18.23 -16.31
C ASN A 414 -4.68 -19.42 -16.12
N VAL A 415 -4.66 -19.99 -14.92
CA VAL A 415 -4.00 -21.27 -14.62
C VAL A 415 -5.03 -22.33 -14.23
N ALA A 416 -4.79 -23.59 -14.60
CA ALA A 416 -5.75 -24.70 -14.51
C ALA A 416 -6.03 -25.22 -13.08
N THR A 417 -5.76 -24.42 -12.04
CA THR A 417 -5.99 -24.72 -10.61
C THR A 417 -5.09 -25.81 -10.03
N LYS A 418 -3.95 -25.39 -9.49
CA LYS A 418 -3.43 -25.72 -8.16
C LYS A 418 -2.49 -24.59 -7.77
N GLU A 419 -2.82 -23.83 -6.73
CA GLU A 419 -1.74 -23.09 -6.07
C GLU A 419 -0.73 -24.14 -5.61
N LYS A 420 0.54 -23.96 -5.96
CA LYS A 420 1.57 -24.98 -5.70
C LYS A 420 1.63 -25.32 -4.20
N GLU A 421 1.39 -24.32 -3.35
CA GLU A 421 1.38 -24.43 -1.89
C GLU A 421 0.20 -23.60 -1.35
N PRO A 422 -1.00 -24.18 -1.20
CA PRO A 422 -2.13 -23.47 -0.63
C PRO A 422 -2.00 -23.42 0.90
N ASN A 423 -2.21 -22.24 1.49
CA ASN A 423 -2.23 -22.06 2.94
C ASN A 423 -3.50 -22.64 3.61
N PHE A 424 -4.45 -23.11 2.81
CA PHE A 424 -5.66 -23.76 3.30
C PHE A 424 -5.97 -25.01 2.49
N LYS A 425 -6.23 -26.10 3.20
CA LYS A 425 -6.86 -27.28 2.64
C LYS A 425 -8.37 -27.08 2.60
N LEU A 426 -8.93 -27.02 1.39
CA LEU A 426 -10.37 -26.91 1.16
C LEU A 426 -10.96 -28.28 0.85
N THR A 427 -12.03 -28.65 1.56
CA THR A 427 -12.83 -29.84 1.27
C THR A 427 -14.25 -29.41 0.95
N THR A 428 -14.70 -29.69 -0.27
CA THR A 428 -16.04 -29.32 -0.76
C THR A 428 -16.86 -30.57 -1.03
N ILE A 429 -18.04 -30.70 -0.40
CA ILE A 429 -18.92 -31.85 -0.55
C ILE A 429 -20.31 -31.36 -0.97
N ALA A 430 -20.75 -31.72 -2.18
CA ALA A 430 -22.11 -31.47 -2.64
C ALA A 430 -23.01 -32.67 -2.29
N LYS A 431 -24.10 -32.43 -1.55
CA LYS A 431 -25.06 -33.45 -1.11
C LYS A 431 -26.46 -33.08 -1.59
N LYS A 432 -27.28 -34.08 -1.92
CA LYS A 432 -28.71 -33.87 -2.15
C LYS A 432 -29.43 -33.80 -0.80
N SER A 433 -30.29 -32.81 -0.62
CA SER A 433 -31.18 -32.67 0.53
C SER A 433 -32.58 -33.18 0.19
N ASP A 434 -33.30 -33.65 1.21
CA ASP A 434 -34.68 -34.18 1.14
C ASP A 434 -35.69 -33.25 0.46
N LYS A 435 -35.38 -31.95 0.36
CA LYS A 435 -36.22 -30.94 -0.32
C LYS A 435 -35.89 -30.74 -1.80
N GLN A 436 -35.30 -31.73 -2.49
CA GLN A 436 -34.80 -31.61 -3.87
C GLN A 436 -33.80 -30.45 -4.06
N ARG A 437 -33.03 -30.13 -3.01
CA ARG A 437 -32.02 -29.08 -3.04
C ARG A 437 -30.63 -29.71 -3.09
N ILE A 438 -29.67 -29.00 -3.69
CA ILE A 438 -28.25 -29.33 -3.55
C ILE A 438 -27.73 -28.49 -2.39
N VAL A 439 -27.12 -29.14 -1.40
CA VAL A 439 -26.43 -28.53 -0.27
C VAL A 439 -24.94 -28.68 -0.53
N LEU A 440 -24.19 -27.59 -0.40
CA LEU A 440 -22.74 -27.58 -0.55
C LEU A 440 -22.11 -27.34 0.81
N ASP A 441 -21.44 -28.36 1.34
CA ASP A 441 -20.63 -28.24 2.55
C ASP A 441 -19.20 -27.85 2.15
N ILE A 442 -18.67 -26.76 2.72
CA ILE A 442 -17.31 -26.29 2.48
C ILE A 442 -16.58 -26.25 3.82
N CYS A 443 -15.53 -27.06 3.95
CA CYS A 443 -14.64 -27.06 5.10
C CYS A 443 -13.28 -26.50 4.69
N ALA A 444 -12.68 -25.67 5.54
CA ALA A 444 -11.36 -25.12 5.36
C ALA A 444 -10.50 -25.43 6.59
N GLU A 445 -9.27 -25.89 6.37
CA GLU A 445 -8.27 -26.17 7.39
C GLU A 445 -6.98 -25.42 7.03
N TYR A 446 -6.43 -24.65 7.97
CA TYR A 446 -5.18 -23.90 7.74
C TYR A 446 -4.00 -24.88 7.68
N THR A 447 -3.21 -24.79 6.62
CA THR A 447 -1.96 -25.52 6.43
C THR A 447 -0.81 -24.49 6.41
N PRO A 448 -0.01 -24.42 7.49
CA PRO A 448 1.03 -23.41 7.66
C PRO A 448 2.19 -23.52 6.68
#